data_AF-A0AAV0L3F7-F1
#
_entry.id   AF-A0AAV0L3F7-F1
#
_cell.length_a   1.000
_cell.length_b   1.000
_cell.length_c   1.000
_cell.angle_alpha   90.00
_cell.angle_beta   90.00
_cell.angle_gamma   90.00
#
_symmetry.space_group_name_H-M   'P 1'
#
loop_
_entity.id
_entity.type
_entity.pdbx_description
1 polymer ?
#
loop_
_entity_poly.entity_id
_entity_poly.type
_entity_poly.pdbx_seq_one_letter_code
_entity_poly.pdbx_strand_id
1 'polypeptide(L)'
;MNLQTLFSISTVCLHVGNNPLNRSLIDIFKRFKSDEGDEFKQEIVSDLEGLLSLYEAAYLRTQGESILDEAVDFTKPHLAAAGAGAEDSTLAERIAHALKWPHRKGMKRVEHLFFISIYGKTQGHDEAVLKLAKLSFNVVQHLYQKELGVLTKWWIELDLPKRTSYARDRLVEVYLYCFTRVTTIGSVYDDTYDAYGTIEELEDFTAAIHRWDTSMQGIEPKMKIIFEAITSSYDAIHEMTTEEFGISYCWDYGKSAICCKFIPRRSAMAGQRLCTDL
;
A
#
# COMPACT_ATOMS: atom_id res chain seq x y z
N MET A 1 14.82 31.81 7.11
CA MET A 1 14.55 30.49 6.49
C MET A 1 13.78 29.69 7.53
N ASN A 2 12.45 29.72 7.42
CA ASN A 2 11.56 29.45 8.55
C ASN A 2 11.12 27.98 8.54
N LEU A 3 10.97 27.39 9.72
CA LEU A 3 10.31 26.10 10.01
C LEU A 3 8.89 25.95 9.40
N GLN A 4 8.39 26.92 8.62
CA GLN A 4 7.09 26.95 7.96
C GLN A 4 6.96 25.99 6.78
N THR A 5 8.02 25.63 6.04
CA THR A 5 7.91 24.76 4.86
C THR A 5 7.70 23.28 5.20
N LEU A 6 8.37 22.78 6.24
CA LEU A 6 8.10 21.45 6.81
C LEU A 6 6.75 21.41 7.54
N PHE A 7 6.37 22.50 8.20
CA PHE A 7 5.04 22.64 8.81
C PHE A 7 3.93 22.67 7.76
N SER A 8 4.13 23.21 6.55
CA SER A 8 3.05 23.33 5.57
C SER A 8 2.74 22.02 4.85
N ILE A 9 3.73 21.20 4.46
CA ILE A 9 3.45 19.85 3.91
C ILE A 9 2.84 18.95 4.99
N SER A 10 3.37 19.00 6.22
CA SER A 10 2.84 18.26 7.37
C SER A 10 1.42 18.70 7.74
N THR A 11 1.15 20.01 7.78
CA THR A 11 -0.17 20.55 8.15
C THR A 11 -1.18 20.32 7.03
N VAL A 12 -0.81 20.48 5.76
CA VAL A 12 -1.68 20.16 4.62
C VAL A 12 -2.00 18.65 4.60
N CYS A 13 -1.01 17.78 4.80
CA CYS A 13 -1.25 16.32 4.82
C CYS A 13 -1.97 15.82 6.09
N LEU A 14 -1.71 16.40 7.27
CA LEU A 14 -2.31 15.96 8.55
C LEU A 14 -3.66 16.62 8.84
N HIS A 15 -3.88 17.89 8.48
CA HIS A 15 -5.14 18.58 8.76
C HIS A 15 -6.19 18.38 7.66
N VAL A 16 -5.81 18.20 6.39
CA VAL A 16 -6.81 17.98 5.33
C VAL A 16 -7.31 16.54 5.33
N GLY A 17 -6.46 15.57 5.72
CA GLY A 17 -6.85 14.16 5.76
C GLY A 17 -7.81 13.76 6.88
N ASN A 18 -7.93 14.54 7.96
CA ASN A 18 -8.60 14.11 9.20
C ASN A 18 -9.62 15.10 9.79
N ASN A 19 -9.94 16.23 9.12
CA ASN A 19 -10.79 17.26 9.72
C ASN A 19 -11.93 17.70 8.77
N PRO A 20 -13.21 17.46 9.12
CA PRO A 20 -14.37 17.84 8.29
C PRO A 20 -14.67 19.35 8.28
N LEU A 21 -13.81 20.18 8.86
CA LEU A 21 -14.00 21.64 8.99
C LEU A 21 -13.11 22.49 8.07
N ASN A 22 -12.49 21.89 7.04
CA ASN A 22 -11.49 22.61 6.24
C ASN A 22 -12.08 23.32 5.01
N ARG A 23 -11.58 24.55 4.76
CA ARG A 23 -11.66 25.22 3.45
C ARG A 23 -11.25 24.23 2.36
N SER A 24 -11.97 24.23 1.24
CA SER A 24 -11.63 23.38 0.09
C SER A 24 -10.17 23.62 -0.33
N LEU A 25 -9.41 22.55 -0.62
CA LEU A 25 -8.06 22.65 -1.18
C LEU A 25 -8.03 23.57 -2.40
N ILE A 26 -9.09 23.55 -3.21
CA ILE A 26 -9.29 24.44 -4.34
C ILE A 26 -9.10 25.92 -3.95
N ASP A 27 -9.69 26.37 -2.84
CA ASP A 27 -9.64 27.78 -2.43
C ASP A 27 -8.27 28.19 -1.91
N ILE A 28 -7.48 27.23 -1.41
CA ILE A 28 -6.08 27.46 -1.05
C ILE A 28 -5.26 27.62 -2.33
N PHE A 29 -5.45 26.74 -3.32
CA PHE A 29 -4.71 26.75 -4.57
C PHE A 29 -4.99 27.99 -5.43
N LYS A 30 -6.23 28.52 -5.42
CA LYS A 30 -6.59 29.77 -6.10
C LYS A 30 -5.74 30.97 -5.70
N ARG A 31 -5.17 31.00 -4.49
CA ARG A 31 -4.30 32.11 -4.04
C ARG A 31 -2.98 32.20 -4.82
N PHE A 32 -2.61 31.10 -5.46
CA PHE A 32 -1.41 30.96 -6.26
C PHE A 32 -1.68 31.20 -7.76
N LYS A 33 -2.94 31.49 -8.14
CA LYS A 33 -3.32 31.90 -9.50
C LYS A 33 -3.13 33.40 -9.68
N SER A 34 -2.81 33.84 -10.89
CA SER A 34 -2.71 35.25 -11.26
C SER A 34 -4.08 35.94 -11.20
N ASP A 35 -4.09 37.25 -10.95
CA ASP A 35 -5.33 38.04 -10.99
C ASP A 35 -5.79 38.33 -12.43
N GLU A 36 -4.86 38.27 -13.39
CA GLU A 36 -5.07 38.63 -14.81
C GLU A 36 -5.37 37.41 -15.71
N GLY A 37 -5.44 36.19 -15.15
CA GLY A 37 -5.70 34.96 -15.88
C GLY A 37 -5.82 33.72 -14.97
N ASP A 38 -6.29 32.59 -15.52
CA ASP A 38 -6.41 31.33 -14.78
C ASP A 38 -5.08 30.54 -14.75
N GLU A 39 -3.94 31.23 -14.73
CA GLU A 39 -2.61 30.61 -14.70
C GLU A 39 -1.93 30.76 -13.33
N PHE A 40 -0.98 29.87 -13.02
CA PHE A 40 -0.20 29.98 -11.78
C PHE A 40 0.82 31.14 -11.86
N LYS A 41 0.99 31.86 -10.75
CA LYS A 41 1.94 32.98 -10.65
C LYS A 41 3.37 32.49 -10.90
N GLN A 42 4.03 33.07 -11.89
CA GLN A 42 5.42 32.76 -12.23
C GLN A 42 6.40 33.10 -11.10
N GLU A 43 6.03 34.03 -10.21
CA GLU A 43 6.82 34.39 -9.02
C GLU A 43 7.11 33.18 -8.12
N ILE A 44 6.22 32.18 -8.08
CA ILE A 44 6.33 30.98 -7.24
C ILE A 44 7.52 30.11 -7.70
N VAL A 45 7.91 30.18 -8.97
CA VAL A 45 9.02 29.39 -9.52
C VAL A 45 10.35 29.71 -8.85
N SER A 46 10.49 30.93 -8.30
CA SER A 46 11.70 31.33 -7.57
C SER A 46 11.83 30.69 -6.18
N ASP A 47 10.72 30.29 -5.56
CA ASP A 47 10.69 29.60 -4.27
C ASP A 47 10.61 28.09 -4.50
N LEU A 48 11.76 27.44 -4.65
CA LEU A 48 11.83 26.00 -4.91
C LEU A 48 11.23 25.15 -3.79
N GLU A 49 11.31 25.58 -2.53
CA GLU A 49 10.69 24.82 -1.43
C GLU A 49 9.17 24.95 -1.44
N GLY A 50 8.66 26.16 -1.69
CA GLY A 50 7.23 26.41 -1.87
C GLY A 50 6.68 25.66 -3.09
N LEU A 51 7.42 25.65 -4.19
CA LEU A 51 7.07 24.94 -5.42
C LEU A 51 7.01 23.41 -5.20
N LEU A 52 7.98 22.83 -4.49
CA LEU A 52 7.97 21.43 -4.11
C LEU A 52 6.79 21.10 -3.19
N SER A 53 6.47 22.00 -2.26
CA SER A 53 5.33 21.84 -1.35
C SER A 53 4.00 21.86 -2.10
N LEU A 54 3.88 22.73 -3.11
CA LEU A 54 2.71 22.81 -3.98
C LEU A 54 2.55 21.53 -4.82
N TYR A 55 3.64 21.01 -5.38
CA TYR A 55 3.68 19.75 -6.12
C TYR A 55 3.21 18.57 -5.26
N GLU A 56 3.75 18.41 -4.05
CA GLU A 56 3.38 17.33 -3.14
C GLU A 56 1.92 17.44 -2.67
N ALA A 57 1.46 18.65 -2.34
CA ALA A 57 0.09 18.90 -1.94
C ALA A 57 -0.90 18.59 -3.07
N ALA A 58 -0.53 18.83 -4.33
CA ALA A 58 -1.37 18.55 -5.48
C ALA A 58 -1.72 17.05 -5.63
N TYR A 59 -0.91 16.14 -5.05
CA TYR A 59 -1.22 14.72 -5.02
C TYR A 59 -2.30 14.31 -4.00
N LEU A 60 -2.83 15.25 -3.20
CA LEU A 60 -4.01 15.04 -2.35
C LEU A 60 -5.33 15.18 -3.12
N ARG A 61 -5.28 15.55 -4.40
CA ARG A 61 -6.45 15.76 -5.25
C ARG A 61 -7.46 14.62 -5.26
N THR A 62 -8.72 15.00 -5.34
CA THR A 62 -9.89 14.16 -5.51
C THR A 62 -10.60 14.49 -6.83
N GLN A 63 -11.65 13.73 -7.17
CA GLN A 63 -12.37 13.91 -8.43
C GLN A 63 -13.05 15.28 -8.47
N GLY A 64 -12.84 16.02 -9.57
CA GLY A 64 -13.44 17.35 -9.79
C GLY A 64 -12.57 18.53 -9.35
N GLU A 65 -11.35 18.29 -8.85
CA GLU A 65 -10.43 19.34 -8.40
C GLU A 65 -9.35 19.67 -9.45
N SER A 66 -9.75 20.15 -10.65
CA SER A 66 -8.84 20.36 -11.80
C SER A 66 -7.65 21.28 -11.51
N ILE A 67 -7.81 22.25 -10.62
CA ILE A 67 -6.74 23.17 -10.22
C ILE A 67 -5.52 22.43 -9.63
N LEU A 68 -5.72 21.26 -9.01
CA LEU A 68 -4.61 20.43 -8.51
C LEU A 68 -3.94 19.64 -9.64
N ASP A 69 -4.67 19.27 -10.70
CA ASP A 69 -4.06 18.70 -11.91
C ASP A 69 -3.15 19.74 -12.58
N GLU A 70 -3.68 20.95 -12.78
CA GLU A 70 -2.94 22.08 -13.34
C GLU A 70 -1.72 22.43 -12.48
N ALA A 71 -1.81 22.31 -11.15
CA ALA A 71 -0.68 22.54 -10.25
C ALA A 71 0.45 21.52 -10.47
N VAL A 72 0.12 20.23 -10.69
CA VAL A 72 1.15 19.22 -11.02
C VAL A 72 1.80 19.56 -12.36
N ASP A 73 1.00 19.90 -13.38
CA ASP A 73 1.49 20.21 -14.73
C ASP A 73 2.37 21.46 -14.75
N PHE A 74 2.04 22.46 -13.92
CA PHE A 74 2.83 23.67 -13.73
C PHE A 74 4.14 23.38 -12.96
N THR A 75 4.06 22.76 -11.79
CA THR A 75 5.22 22.63 -10.88
C THR A 75 6.28 21.64 -11.37
N LYS A 76 5.86 20.53 -11.98
CA LYS A 76 6.74 19.42 -12.40
C LYS A 76 7.88 19.85 -13.34
N PRO A 77 7.66 20.57 -14.46
CA PRO A 77 8.74 20.97 -15.36
C PRO A 77 9.72 21.94 -14.68
N HIS A 78 9.24 22.87 -13.85
CA HIS A 78 10.07 23.80 -13.11
C HIS A 78 10.96 23.09 -12.07
N LEU A 79 10.39 22.15 -11.32
CA LEU A 79 11.15 21.30 -10.38
C LEU A 79 12.19 20.43 -11.09
N ALA A 80 11.84 19.85 -12.24
CA ALA A 80 12.77 19.03 -13.03
C ALA A 80 13.96 19.85 -13.53
N ALA A 81 13.72 21.09 -13.99
CA ALA A 81 14.79 22.00 -14.40
C ALA A 81 15.68 22.43 -13.23
N ALA A 82 15.07 22.75 -12.08
CA ALA A 82 15.79 23.20 -10.90
C ALA A 82 16.63 22.09 -10.25
N GLY A 83 16.11 20.85 -10.22
CA GLY A 83 16.81 19.71 -9.62
C GLY A 83 18.16 19.38 -10.29
N ALA A 84 18.35 19.75 -11.56
CA ALA A 84 19.60 19.56 -12.28
C ALA A 84 20.70 20.59 -11.94
N GLY A 85 20.35 21.71 -11.29
CA GLY A 85 21.24 22.84 -11.02
C GLY A 85 21.24 23.35 -9.57
N ALA A 86 20.59 22.64 -8.65
CA ALA A 86 20.51 23.07 -7.25
C ALA A 86 21.84 22.90 -6.51
N GLU A 87 22.34 23.99 -5.91
CA GLU A 87 23.55 24.01 -5.08
C GLU A 87 23.33 23.30 -3.72
N ASP A 88 22.11 23.38 -3.17
CA ASP A 88 21.73 22.65 -1.96
C ASP A 88 21.47 21.17 -2.29
N SER A 89 22.46 20.34 -1.93
CA SER A 89 22.38 18.89 -2.06
C SER A 89 21.12 18.26 -1.43
N THR A 90 20.61 18.82 -0.33
CA THR A 90 19.47 18.24 0.39
C THR A 90 18.15 18.55 -0.32
N LEU A 91 17.97 19.79 -0.78
CA LEU A 91 16.80 20.18 -1.57
C LEU A 91 16.79 19.47 -2.94
N ALA A 92 17.94 19.35 -3.59
CA ALA A 92 18.08 18.60 -4.84
C ALA A 92 17.63 17.13 -4.69
N GLU A 93 18.09 16.45 -3.63
CA GLU A 93 17.68 15.07 -3.33
C GLU A 93 16.17 14.96 -3.07
N ARG A 94 15.56 15.91 -2.35
CA ARG A 94 14.11 15.96 -2.10
C ARG A 94 13.32 16.14 -3.39
N ILE A 95 13.74 17.04 -4.28
CA ILE A 95 13.10 17.27 -5.57
C ILE A 95 13.18 16.01 -6.43
N ALA A 96 14.37 15.40 -6.54
CA ALA A 96 14.57 14.18 -7.31
C ALA A 96 13.72 13.02 -6.79
N HIS A 97 13.62 12.86 -5.46
CA HIS A 97 12.77 11.85 -4.83
C HIS A 97 11.29 12.10 -5.13
N ALA A 98 10.77 13.32 -4.92
CA ALA A 98 9.37 13.67 -5.15
C ALA A 98 8.95 13.50 -6.63
N LEU A 99 9.83 13.85 -7.57
CA LEU A 99 9.57 13.67 -9.01
C LEU A 99 9.51 12.19 -9.41
N LYS A 100 10.24 11.32 -8.72
CA LYS A 100 10.22 9.87 -8.93
C LYS A 100 9.05 9.21 -8.20
N TRP A 101 8.86 9.56 -6.94
CA TRP A 101 7.89 9.01 -6.00
C TRP A 101 7.29 10.14 -5.18
N PRO A 102 6.13 10.70 -5.59
CA PRO A 102 5.43 11.67 -4.78
C PRO A 102 5.11 11.09 -3.41
N HIS A 103 5.32 11.85 -2.35
CA HIS A 103 5.20 11.40 -0.97
C HIS A 103 3.86 10.71 -0.70
N ARG A 104 2.76 11.26 -1.25
CA ARG A 104 1.41 10.70 -1.07
C ARG A 104 1.20 9.31 -1.67
N LYS A 105 2.01 8.95 -2.66
CA LYS A 105 2.01 7.65 -3.35
C LYS A 105 3.07 6.69 -2.81
N GLY A 106 4.01 7.18 -2.00
CA GLY A 106 5.08 6.39 -1.39
C GLY A 106 4.57 5.51 -0.24
N MET A 107 5.26 4.39 -0.01
CA MET A 107 5.04 3.57 1.18
C MET A 107 5.54 4.33 2.42
N LYS A 108 4.66 4.60 3.39
CA LYS A 108 4.97 5.42 4.59
C LYS A 108 6.30 5.07 5.26
N ARG A 109 6.63 3.78 5.37
CA ARG A 109 7.88 3.33 6.01
C ARG A 109 9.13 3.59 5.16
N VAL A 110 9.03 3.45 3.84
CA VAL A 110 10.12 3.78 2.91
C VAL A 110 10.35 5.29 2.89
N GLU A 111 9.26 6.07 2.85
CA GLU A 111 9.32 7.53 2.96
C GLU A 111 9.98 7.97 4.26
N HIS A 112 9.62 7.36 5.40
CA HIS A 112 10.21 7.70 6.69
C HIS A 112 11.74 7.50 6.71
N LEU A 113 12.27 6.45 6.08
CA LEU A 113 13.72 6.25 5.94
C LEU A 113 14.38 7.37 5.15
N PHE A 114 13.78 7.74 4.02
CA PHE A 114 14.27 8.85 3.20
C PHE A 114 14.31 10.14 4.02
N PHE A 115 13.22 10.48 4.71
CA PHE A 115 13.14 11.70 5.52
C PHE A 115 14.08 11.69 6.74
N ILE A 116 14.32 10.55 7.40
CA ILE A 116 15.35 10.45 8.45
C ILE A 116 16.73 10.83 7.89
N SER A 117 17.08 10.33 6.70
CA SER A 117 18.35 10.63 6.05
C SER A 117 18.45 12.11 5.68
N ILE A 118 17.41 12.67 5.07
CA ILE A 118 17.35 14.08 4.65
C ILE A 118 17.45 15.01 5.86
N TYR A 119 16.68 14.74 6.91
CA TYR A 119 16.69 15.54 8.13
C TYR A 119 18.07 15.54 8.81
N GLY A 120 18.77 14.39 8.81
CA GLY A 120 20.13 14.31 9.34
C GLY A 120 21.18 15.08 8.55
N LYS A 121 20.92 15.41 7.28
CA LYS A 121 21.77 16.29 6.44
C LYS A 121 21.41 17.77 6.57
N THR A 122 20.21 18.08 7.06
CA THR A 122 19.70 19.45 7.12
C THR A 122 20.47 20.27 8.17
N GLN A 123 20.90 21.48 7.81
CA GLN A 123 21.61 22.36 8.71
C GLN A 123 20.69 22.81 9.86
N GLY A 124 21.18 22.74 11.11
CA GLY A 124 20.43 23.17 12.29
C GLY A 124 19.28 22.24 12.70
N HIS A 125 19.30 20.98 12.26
CA HIS A 125 18.33 19.99 12.72
C HIS A 125 18.44 19.72 14.22
N ASP A 126 17.32 19.34 14.84
CA ASP A 126 17.29 18.96 16.25
C ASP A 126 17.80 17.52 16.39
N GLU A 127 18.90 17.36 17.12
CA GLU A 127 19.53 16.05 17.34
C GLU A 127 18.63 15.08 18.14
N ALA A 128 17.84 15.60 19.08
CA ALA A 128 16.92 14.79 19.86
C ALA A 128 15.79 14.24 18.98
N VAL A 129 15.25 15.06 18.07
CA VAL A 129 14.24 14.64 17.09
C VAL A 129 14.82 13.58 16.14
N LEU A 130 16.03 13.79 15.60
CA LEU A 130 16.68 12.80 14.73
C LEU A 130 16.92 11.47 15.46
N LYS A 131 17.39 11.54 16.70
CA LYS A 131 17.62 10.35 17.54
C LYS A 131 16.32 9.60 17.81
N LEU A 132 15.25 10.32 18.15
CA LEU A 132 13.93 9.74 18.38
C LEU A 132 13.40 9.05 17.12
N ALA A 133 13.51 9.69 15.95
CA ALA A 133 13.07 9.12 14.68
C ALA A 133 13.81 7.82 14.33
N LYS A 134 15.14 7.80 14.51
CA LYS A 134 15.97 6.60 14.32
C LYS A 134 15.60 5.47 15.27
N LEU A 135 15.42 5.78 16.56
CA LEU A 135 15.02 4.77 17.56
C LEU A 135 13.63 4.21 17.26
N SER A 136 12.66 5.09 16.97
CA SER A 136 11.30 4.70 16.58
C SER A 136 11.29 3.79 15.35
N PHE A 137 12.11 4.11 14.34
CA PHE A 137 12.27 3.24 13.17
C PHE A 137 12.81 1.87 13.55
N ASN A 138 13.89 1.81 14.34
CA ASN A 138 14.54 0.56 14.73
C ASN A 138 13.64 -0.34 15.60
N VAL A 139 12.85 0.24 16.51
CA VAL A 139 11.89 -0.52 17.34
C VAL A 139 10.88 -1.23 16.45
N VAL A 140 10.32 -0.53 15.47
CA VAL A 140 9.33 -1.11 14.57
C VAL A 140 9.96 -2.09 13.59
N GLN A 141 11.17 -1.81 13.09
CA GLN A 141 11.92 -2.76 12.26
C GLN A 141 12.18 -4.08 13.00
N HIS A 142 12.55 -4.01 14.28
CA HIS A 142 12.75 -5.20 15.12
C HIS A 142 11.45 -5.98 15.33
N LEU A 143 10.32 -5.29 15.52
CA LEU A 143 9.01 -5.94 15.56
C LEU A 143 8.72 -6.67 14.25
N TYR A 144 8.95 -6.02 13.11
CA TYR A 144 8.74 -6.65 11.80
C TYR A 144 9.62 -7.88 11.57
N GLN A 145 10.87 -7.84 12.02
CA GLN A 145 11.76 -9.01 11.93
C GLN A 145 11.26 -10.19 12.78
N LYS A 146 10.69 -9.91 13.97
CA LYS A 146 10.08 -10.95 14.80
C LYS A 146 8.84 -11.56 14.15
N GLU A 147 7.94 -10.72 13.66
CA GLU A 147 6.73 -11.17 12.95
C GLU A 147 7.08 -11.97 11.70
N LEU A 148 8.02 -11.49 10.89
CA LEU A 148 8.50 -12.20 9.71
C LEU A 148 9.15 -13.53 10.09
N GLY A 149 9.89 -13.59 11.21
CA GLY A 149 10.44 -14.83 11.74
C GLY A 149 9.36 -15.86 12.10
N VAL A 150 8.29 -15.42 12.77
CA VAL A 150 7.13 -16.27 13.09
C VAL A 150 6.42 -16.75 11.82
N LEU A 151 6.20 -15.84 10.87
CA LEU A 151 5.56 -16.17 9.59
C LEU A 151 6.41 -17.13 8.76
N THR A 152 7.72 -16.91 8.68
CA THR A 152 8.67 -17.78 7.96
C THR A 152 8.70 -19.17 8.57
N LYS A 153 8.75 -19.27 9.90
CA LYS A 153 8.70 -20.56 10.60
C LYS A 153 7.42 -21.32 10.26
N TRP A 154 6.27 -20.65 10.38
CA TRP A 154 4.97 -21.22 10.01
C TRP A 154 4.93 -21.68 8.54
N TRP A 155 5.46 -20.88 7.61
CA TRP A 155 5.48 -21.20 6.18
C TRP A 155 6.32 -22.43 5.86
N ILE A 156 7.47 -22.58 6.54
CA ILE A 156 8.33 -23.75 6.43
C ILE A 156 7.65 -24.99 7.03
N GLU A 157 7.01 -24.86 8.20
CA GLU A 157 6.31 -25.95 8.89
C GLU A 157 5.06 -26.44 8.13
N LEU A 158 4.38 -25.53 7.43
CA LEU A 158 3.25 -25.86 6.56
C LEU A 158 3.67 -26.78 5.41
N ASP A 159 4.94 -26.73 5.01
CA ASP A 159 5.55 -27.48 3.90
C ASP A 159 4.85 -27.30 2.54
N LEU A 160 3.96 -26.30 2.45
CA LEU A 160 3.18 -26.01 1.25
C LEU A 160 4.07 -25.72 0.04
N PRO A 161 5.13 -24.89 0.13
CA PRO A 161 6.01 -24.61 -1.01
C PRO A 161 6.63 -25.87 -1.63
N LYS A 162 6.97 -26.87 -0.82
CA LYS A 162 7.53 -28.14 -1.33
C LYS A 162 6.47 -28.96 -2.05
N ARG A 163 5.23 -28.92 -1.55
CA ARG A 163 4.07 -29.66 -2.08
C ARG A 163 3.47 -28.98 -3.31
N THR A 164 3.70 -27.67 -3.46
CA THR A 164 3.27 -26.83 -4.58
C THR A 164 4.49 -26.24 -5.28
N SER A 165 5.39 -27.09 -5.79
CA SER A 165 6.65 -26.66 -6.43
C SER A 165 6.48 -25.78 -7.68
N TYR A 166 5.26 -25.72 -8.23
CA TYR A 166 4.90 -24.81 -9.32
C TYR A 166 4.62 -23.38 -8.85
N ALA A 167 4.28 -23.18 -7.57
CA ALA A 167 3.90 -21.90 -7.01
C ALA A 167 5.12 -21.09 -6.59
N ARG A 168 5.01 -19.78 -6.68
CA ARG A 168 6.05 -18.83 -6.34
C ARG A 168 6.13 -18.65 -4.83
N ASP A 169 7.34 -18.62 -4.28
CA ASP A 169 7.52 -18.21 -2.89
C ASP A 169 7.50 -16.67 -2.80
N ARG A 170 6.40 -16.13 -2.27
CA ARG A 170 6.15 -14.68 -2.18
C ARG A 170 6.03 -14.20 -0.72
N LEU A 171 6.55 -14.96 0.23
CA LEU A 171 6.35 -14.68 1.66
C LEU A 171 6.79 -13.27 2.05
N VAL A 172 7.95 -12.81 1.59
CA VAL A 172 8.50 -11.49 1.95
C VAL A 172 7.72 -10.37 1.26
N GLU A 173 7.38 -10.53 -0.01
CA GLU A 173 6.59 -9.56 -0.77
C GLU A 173 5.21 -9.40 -0.16
N VAL A 174 4.52 -10.51 0.13
CA VAL A 174 3.19 -10.50 0.74
C VAL A 174 3.23 -9.87 2.12
N TYR A 175 4.27 -10.16 2.92
CA TYR A 175 4.45 -9.52 4.21
C TYR A 175 4.59 -8.00 4.08
N LEU A 176 5.38 -7.52 3.11
CA LEU A 176 5.55 -6.09 2.83
C LEU A 176 4.22 -5.40 2.46
N TYR A 177 3.33 -6.09 1.74
CA TYR A 177 2.05 -5.53 1.30
C TYR A 177 0.90 -5.66 2.30
N CYS A 178 0.73 -6.81 2.96
CA CYS A 178 -0.53 -7.15 3.65
C CYS A 178 -0.38 -7.95 4.96
N PHE A 179 0.83 -8.25 5.46
CA PHE A 179 1.06 -8.87 6.79
C PHE A 179 0.17 -10.08 7.18
N THR A 180 -0.30 -10.93 6.25
CA THR A 180 -1.15 -12.08 6.63
C THR A 180 -0.71 -13.44 6.08
N ARG A 181 -0.92 -14.48 6.90
CA ARG A 181 -0.85 -15.90 6.51
C ARG A 181 -1.77 -16.21 5.33
N VAL A 182 -2.99 -15.68 5.38
CA VAL A 182 -4.01 -15.87 4.36
C VAL A 182 -3.56 -15.35 3.00
N THR A 183 -3.01 -14.14 2.92
CA THR A 183 -2.52 -13.60 1.65
C THR A 183 -1.32 -14.41 1.12
N THR A 184 -0.52 -15.00 2.01
CA THR A 184 0.63 -15.83 1.62
C THR A 184 0.15 -17.09 0.92
N ILE A 185 -0.81 -17.82 1.50
CA ILE A 185 -1.44 -18.98 0.85
C ILE A 185 -2.25 -18.55 -0.38
N GLY A 186 -2.89 -17.39 -0.34
CA GLY A 186 -3.61 -16.79 -1.45
C GLY A 186 -2.76 -16.65 -2.72
N SER A 187 -1.45 -16.44 -2.59
CA SER A 187 -0.54 -16.40 -3.75
C SER A 187 -0.31 -17.78 -4.39
N VAL A 188 -0.29 -18.85 -3.59
CA VAL A 188 -0.22 -20.23 -4.10
C VAL A 188 -1.55 -20.64 -4.73
N TYR A 189 -2.65 -20.23 -4.10
CA TYR A 189 -3.99 -20.38 -4.64
C TYR A 189 -4.10 -19.70 -6.03
N ASP A 190 -3.66 -18.45 -6.16
CA ASP A 190 -3.63 -17.70 -7.43
C ASP A 190 -2.81 -18.44 -8.50
N ASP A 191 -1.60 -18.88 -8.16
CA ASP A 191 -0.73 -19.67 -9.05
C ASP A 191 -1.38 -20.99 -9.51
N THR A 192 -2.22 -21.59 -8.66
CA THR A 192 -2.95 -22.82 -8.98
C THR A 192 -3.92 -22.60 -10.12
N TYR A 193 -4.70 -21.52 -10.09
CA TYR A 193 -5.68 -21.23 -11.14
C TYR A 193 -5.04 -20.66 -12.41
N ASP A 194 -3.96 -19.91 -12.28
CA ASP A 194 -3.30 -19.25 -13.41
C ASP A 194 -2.46 -20.23 -14.24
N ALA A 195 -1.71 -21.12 -13.58
CA ALA A 195 -0.65 -21.88 -14.23
C ALA A 195 -0.75 -23.41 -14.09
N TYR A 196 -1.46 -23.95 -13.10
CA TYR A 196 -1.42 -25.38 -12.79
C TYR A 196 -2.70 -26.15 -13.14
N GLY A 197 -3.85 -25.72 -12.62
CA GLY A 197 -5.09 -26.50 -12.68
C GLY A 197 -5.69 -26.59 -14.08
N THR A 198 -6.19 -27.77 -14.43
CA THR A 198 -7.09 -27.93 -15.58
C THR A 198 -8.48 -27.35 -15.27
N ILE A 199 -9.29 -27.09 -16.29
CA ILE A 199 -10.62 -26.47 -16.06
C ILE A 199 -11.48 -27.36 -15.17
N GLU A 200 -11.48 -28.66 -15.45
CA GLU A 200 -12.26 -29.66 -14.73
C GLU A 200 -11.84 -29.75 -13.24
N GLU A 201 -10.53 -29.82 -12.96
CA GLU A 201 -10.02 -29.83 -11.59
C GLU A 201 -10.36 -28.54 -10.83
N LEU A 202 -10.30 -27.39 -11.53
CA LEU A 202 -10.60 -26.09 -10.94
C LEU A 202 -12.10 -25.90 -10.67
N GLU A 203 -12.99 -26.52 -11.45
CA GLU A 203 -14.43 -26.52 -11.18
C GLU A 203 -14.76 -27.25 -9.87
N ASP A 204 -14.20 -28.45 -9.69
CA ASP A 204 -14.36 -29.23 -8.45
C ASP A 204 -13.76 -28.51 -7.24
N PHE A 205 -12.56 -27.94 -7.41
CA PHE A 205 -11.90 -27.16 -6.37
C PHE A 205 -12.71 -25.91 -6.00
N THR A 206 -13.22 -25.18 -6.99
CA THR A 206 -14.08 -24.00 -6.81
C THR A 206 -15.36 -24.37 -6.04
N ALA A 207 -16.01 -25.47 -6.42
CA ALA A 207 -17.22 -25.95 -5.75
C ALA A 207 -16.96 -26.27 -4.26
N ALA A 208 -15.81 -26.88 -3.95
CA ALA A 208 -15.40 -27.18 -2.59
C ALA A 208 -15.17 -25.93 -1.74
N ILE A 209 -14.52 -24.91 -2.32
CA ILE A 209 -14.29 -23.62 -1.65
C ILE A 209 -15.62 -22.91 -1.37
N HIS A 210 -16.54 -22.87 -2.35
CA HIS A 210 -17.85 -22.25 -2.17
C HIS A 210 -18.68 -22.91 -1.06
N ARG A 211 -18.60 -24.24 -0.96
CA ARG A 211 -19.27 -25.01 0.10
C ARG A 211 -18.52 -24.99 1.43
N TRP A 212 -17.28 -24.48 1.41
CA TRP A 212 -16.34 -24.52 2.52
C TRP A 212 -16.15 -25.94 3.10
N ASP A 213 -16.04 -26.95 2.22
CA ASP A 213 -16.01 -28.38 2.60
C ASP A 213 -14.78 -29.10 2.02
N THR A 214 -13.76 -29.32 2.86
CA THR A 214 -12.51 -30.02 2.50
C THR A 214 -12.68 -31.54 2.32
N SER A 215 -13.84 -32.09 2.72
CA SER A 215 -14.14 -33.52 2.63
C SER A 215 -14.70 -33.96 1.28
N MET A 216 -15.05 -33.00 0.42
CA MET A 216 -15.54 -33.27 -0.93
C MET A 216 -14.58 -34.16 -1.73
N GLN A 217 -15.16 -35.14 -2.43
CA GLN A 217 -14.44 -36.06 -3.30
C GLN A 217 -14.17 -35.40 -4.66
N GLY A 218 -13.15 -35.87 -5.37
CA GLY A 218 -12.80 -35.36 -6.71
C GLY A 218 -11.78 -34.22 -6.72
N ILE A 219 -11.57 -33.54 -5.60
CA ILE A 219 -10.54 -32.49 -5.50
C ILE A 219 -9.14 -33.10 -5.70
N GLU A 220 -8.37 -32.53 -6.61
CA GLU A 220 -6.98 -32.93 -6.84
C GLU A 220 -6.16 -32.81 -5.54
N PRO A 221 -5.29 -33.80 -5.21
CA PRO A 221 -4.60 -33.84 -3.93
C PRO A 221 -3.85 -32.56 -3.54
N LYS A 222 -3.13 -31.90 -4.46
CA LYS A 222 -2.42 -30.64 -4.16
C LYS A 222 -3.40 -29.48 -3.93
N MET A 223 -4.49 -29.39 -4.69
CA MET A 223 -5.53 -28.38 -4.45
C MET A 223 -6.21 -28.58 -3.08
N LYS A 224 -6.45 -29.84 -2.69
CA LYS A 224 -6.97 -30.16 -1.36
C LYS A 224 -6.03 -29.70 -0.25
N ILE A 225 -4.72 -29.88 -0.42
CA ILE A 225 -3.70 -29.42 0.52
C ILE A 225 -3.72 -27.90 0.67
N ILE A 226 -3.86 -27.17 -0.45
CA ILE A 226 -3.99 -25.71 -0.43
C ILE A 226 -5.26 -25.33 0.33
N PHE A 227 -6.37 -26.03 0.08
CA PHE A 227 -7.64 -25.76 0.77
C PHE A 227 -7.52 -25.94 2.28
N GLU A 228 -6.96 -27.05 2.72
CA GLU A 228 -6.74 -27.36 4.14
C GLU A 228 -5.84 -26.31 4.81
N ALA A 229 -4.81 -25.83 4.09
CA ALA A 229 -3.96 -24.74 4.57
C ALA A 229 -4.73 -23.42 4.73
N ILE A 230 -5.63 -23.10 3.78
CA ILE A 230 -6.52 -21.94 3.88
C ILE A 230 -7.41 -22.09 5.10
N THR A 231 -8.18 -23.17 5.21
CA THR A 231 -9.14 -23.37 6.30
C THR A 231 -8.45 -23.34 7.66
N SER A 232 -7.32 -24.04 7.82
CA SER A 232 -6.55 -24.04 9.08
C SER A 232 -6.03 -22.65 9.46
N SER A 233 -5.54 -21.87 8.50
CA SER A 233 -5.07 -20.50 8.75
C SER A 233 -6.21 -19.58 9.19
N TYR A 234 -7.37 -19.80 8.57
CA TYR A 234 -8.58 -19.12 8.89
C TYR A 234 -9.03 -19.51 10.32
N ASP A 235 -9.13 -20.79 10.65
CA ASP A 235 -9.60 -21.24 11.98
C ASP A 235 -8.72 -20.66 13.09
N ALA A 236 -7.40 -20.62 12.90
CA ALA A 236 -6.47 -20.00 13.84
C ALA A 236 -6.71 -18.47 14.02
N ILE A 237 -7.07 -17.76 12.94
CA ILE A 237 -7.43 -16.34 13.03
C ILE A 237 -8.77 -16.17 13.75
N HIS A 238 -9.73 -17.05 13.49
CA HIS A 238 -11.04 -17.01 14.14
C HIS A 238 -10.94 -17.24 15.66
N GLU A 239 -10.15 -18.23 16.07
CA GLU A 239 -9.87 -18.53 17.48
C GLU A 239 -9.24 -17.31 18.16
N MET A 240 -8.12 -16.82 17.62
CA MET A 240 -7.42 -15.63 18.15
C MET A 240 -8.33 -14.40 18.24
N THR A 241 -9.10 -14.10 17.18
CA THR A 241 -9.97 -12.90 17.16
C THR A 241 -11.18 -13.02 18.08
N THR A 242 -11.69 -14.23 18.29
CA THR A 242 -12.80 -14.48 19.20
C THR A 242 -12.34 -14.42 20.65
N GLU A 243 -11.20 -15.04 20.98
CA GLU A 243 -10.67 -15.10 22.33
C GLU A 243 -10.11 -13.75 22.80
N GLU A 244 -9.33 -13.06 21.97
CA GLU A 244 -8.67 -11.81 22.37
C GLU A 244 -9.59 -10.58 22.27
N PHE A 245 -10.49 -10.56 21.27
CA PHE A 245 -11.23 -9.34 20.93
C PHE A 245 -12.76 -9.53 20.93
N GLY A 246 -13.27 -10.76 21.00
CA GLY A 246 -14.71 -11.03 20.89
C GLY A 246 -15.31 -10.70 19.52
N ILE A 247 -14.49 -10.68 18.46
CA ILE A 247 -14.89 -10.22 17.11
C ILE A 247 -15.00 -11.42 16.15
N SER A 248 -15.91 -12.35 16.47
CA SER A 248 -16.09 -13.58 15.69
C SER A 248 -16.62 -13.32 14.27
N TYR A 249 -17.37 -12.23 14.05
CA TYR A 249 -18.02 -11.95 12.76
C TYR A 249 -17.05 -11.67 11.60
N CYS A 250 -15.81 -11.23 11.88
CA CYS A 250 -14.79 -10.97 10.85
C CYS A 250 -14.48 -12.22 10.01
N TRP A 251 -14.73 -13.38 10.59
CA TRP A 251 -14.64 -14.68 9.96
C TRP A 251 -15.46 -14.82 8.69
N ASP A 252 -16.76 -14.53 8.79
CA ASP A 252 -17.71 -14.75 7.71
C ASP A 252 -17.41 -13.82 6.52
N TYR A 253 -16.98 -12.59 6.82
CA TYR A 253 -16.48 -11.65 5.81
C TYR A 253 -15.20 -12.15 5.14
N GLY A 254 -14.27 -12.70 5.92
CA GLY A 254 -13.02 -13.25 5.41
C GLY A 254 -13.24 -14.45 4.48
N LYS A 255 -14.16 -15.36 4.83
CA LYS A 255 -14.55 -16.50 3.97
C LYS A 255 -15.19 -16.03 2.67
N SER A 256 -16.16 -15.13 2.79
CA SER A 256 -16.87 -14.56 1.64
C SER A 256 -15.91 -13.89 0.67
N ALA A 257 -14.86 -13.22 1.19
CA ALA A 257 -13.84 -12.60 0.36
C ALA A 257 -13.02 -13.62 -0.47
N ILE A 258 -12.71 -14.82 0.05
CA ILE A 258 -12.04 -15.86 -0.74
C ILE A 258 -12.95 -16.32 -1.87
N CYS A 259 -14.19 -16.67 -1.53
CA CYS A 259 -15.18 -17.17 -2.48
C CYS A 259 -15.46 -16.16 -3.62
N CYS A 260 -15.42 -14.85 -3.34
CA CYS A 260 -15.76 -13.84 -4.34
C CYS A 260 -14.56 -13.25 -5.09
N LYS A 261 -13.37 -13.15 -4.48
CA LYS A 261 -12.23 -12.40 -5.06
C LYS A 261 -11.15 -13.26 -5.70
N PHE A 262 -11.00 -14.50 -5.27
CA PHE A 262 -9.85 -15.31 -5.67
C PHE A 262 -10.17 -16.29 -6.79
N ILE A 263 -11.44 -16.64 -7.07
CA ILE A 263 -11.78 -17.44 -8.27
C ILE A 263 -11.54 -16.58 -9.52
N PRO A 264 -10.51 -16.86 -10.33
CA PRO A 264 -10.16 -15.99 -11.45
C PRO A 264 -11.01 -16.27 -12.68
N ARG A 265 -10.97 -15.30 -13.59
CA ARG A 265 -11.77 -15.13 -14.82
C ARG A 265 -11.75 -16.30 -15.82
N ARG A 266 -11.00 -17.38 -15.59
CA ARG A 266 -11.01 -18.56 -16.47
C ARG A 266 -12.32 -19.36 -16.39
N SER A 267 -12.95 -19.45 -15.22
CA SER A 267 -14.32 -20.00 -15.10
C SER A 267 -15.37 -19.09 -15.73
N ALA A 268 -15.15 -17.77 -15.69
CA ALA A 268 -16.03 -16.80 -16.35
C ALA A 268 -15.96 -16.86 -17.89
N MET A 269 -14.87 -17.38 -18.47
CA MET A 269 -14.77 -17.63 -19.93
C MET A 269 -15.50 -18.89 -20.39
N ALA A 270 -15.91 -19.78 -19.47
CA ALA A 270 -16.78 -20.92 -19.76
C ALA A 270 -18.29 -20.56 -19.80
N GLY A 271 -18.64 -19.27 -19.68
CA GLY A 271 -20.00 -18.78 -19.94
C GLY A 271 -20.97 -18.83 -18.77
N GLN A 272 -20.53 -19.17 -17.55
CA GLN A 272 -21.36 -19.03 -16.35
C GLN A 272 -21.08 -17.71 -15.63
N ARG A 273 -22.02 -16.77 -15.75
CA ARG A 273 -22.11 -15.62 -14.85
C ARG A 273 -22.51 -16.14 -13.47
N LEU A 274 -21.53 -16.31 -12.58
CA LEU A 274 -21.75 -16.69 -11.16
C LEU A 274 -21.68 -15.51 -10.19
N CYS A 275 -21.65 -14.27 -10.68
CA CYS A 275 -21.72 -13.07 -9.84
C CYS A 275 -22.87 -12.17 -10.25
N THR A 276 -24.09 -12.60 -9.98
CA THR A 276 -25.22 -11.71 -9.66
C THR A 276 -26.03 -12.44 -8.61
N ASP A 277 -25.83 -12.06 -7.35
CA ASP A 277 -26.82 -12.06 -6.25
C ASP A 277 -26.08 -12.04 -4.90
N LEU A 278 -25.60 -10.85 -4.55
CA LEU A 278 -25.46 -10.36 -3.18
C LEU A 278 -26.14 -8.99 -3.12
#